data_AF-A0A7W8QX07-F1
#
_entry.id   AF-A0A7W8QX07-F1
#
_cell.length_a   1.000
_cell.length_b   1.000
_cell.length_c   1.000
_cell.angle_alpha   90.00
_cell.angle_beta   90.00
_cell.angle_gamma   90.00
#
_symmetry.space_group_name_H-M   'P 1'
#
loop_
_entity.id
_entity.type
_entity.pdbx_description
1 polymer ?
#
loop_
_entity_poly.entity_id
_entity_poly.type
_entity_poly.pdbx_seq_one_letter_code
_entity_poly.pdbx_strand_id
1 'polypeptide(L)' 'MALMAGWKTLLDYLRNAYGRDAGLRLDHFLLNKNLAEYLDAAGVDKHVRGWTHSSDHAPVWINIHI' A
#
# COMPACT_ATOMS: atom_id res chain seq x y z
N MET A 1 -7.37 -13.89 2.02
CA MET A 1 -7.39 -12.42 2.24
C MET A 1 -6.23 -12.07 3.16
N ALA A 2 -5.06 -11.76 2.61
CA ALA A 2 -3.91 -11.33 3.42
C ALA A 2 -4.29 -10.03 4.12
N LEU A 3 -4.49 -10.10 5.43
CA LEU A 3 -4.88 -8.96 6.25
C LEU A 3 -3.71 -7.98 6.31
N MET A 4 -3.61 -7.06 5.34
CA MET A 4 -2.71 -5.90 5.43
C MET A 4 -3.30 -4.82 6.35
N ALA A 5 -3.90 -5.26 7.46
CA ALA A 5 -4.52 -4.39 8.44
C ALA A 5 -3.42 -3.52 9.06
N GLY A 6 -3.53 -2.21 8.92
CA GLY A 6 -2.58 -1.23 9.45
C GLY A 6 -1.71 -0.53 8.40
N TRP A 7 -1.56 -1.07 7.19
CA TRP A 7 -0.73 -0.42 6.16
C TRP A 7 -1.46 0.77 5.53
N LYS A 8 -0.79 1.93 5.54
CA LYS A 8 -1.29 3.20 5.00
C LYS A 8 -0.74 3.39 3.59
N THR A 9 -1.60 3.80 2.68
CA THR A 9 -1.23 4.08 1.29
C THR A 9 -1.27 5.56 1.02
N LEU A 10 -2.21 6.31 1.59
CA LEU A 10 -2.23 7.78 1.54
C LEU A 10 -1.68 8.37 2.84
N LEU A 11 -0.66 9.22 2.74
CA LEU A 11 -0.13 10.03 3.82
C LEU A 11 0.01 11.49 3.34
N ASP A 12 -0.94 12.31 3.76
CA ASP A 12 -1.04 13.73 3.38
C ASP A 12 0.27 14.49 3.68
N TYR A 13 0.60 15.49 2.85
CA TYR A 13 1.73 16.37 3.09
C TYR A 13 1.54 17.23 4.35
N LEU A 14 0.29 17.57 4.68
CA LEU A 14 -0.07 18.42 5.79
C LEU A 14 0.33 17.82 7.14
N ARG A 15 0.86 18.66 8.03
CA ARG A 15 1.22 18.29 9.43
C ARG A 15 2.12 17.06 9.50
N ASN A 16 2.99 16.84 8.50
CA ASN A 16 3.92 15.71 8.47
C ASN A 16 3.22 14.36 8.74
N ALA A 17 2.15 14.04 8.00
CA ALA A 17 1.41 12.80 8.23
C ALA A 17 2.31 11.57 8.06
N TYR A 18 3.27 11.61 7.13
CA TYR A 18 4.26 10.54 6.93
C TYR A 18 5.09 10.25 8.17
N GLY A 19 5.74 11.27 8.75
CA GLY A 19 6.56 11.11 9.95
C GLY A 19 5.77 10.74 11.21
N ARG A 20 4.45 10.98 11.22
CA ARG A 20 3.55 10.60 12.32
C ARG A 20 2.81 9.27 12.11
N ASP A 21 3.05 8.61 10.98
CA ASP A 21 2.29 7.43 10.53
C ASP A 21 0.75 7.65 10.52
N ALA A 22 0.33 8.88 10.24
CA ALA A 22 -1.06 9.32 10.35
C ALA A 22 -1.78 9.25 8.99
N GLY A 23 -1.81 8.05 8.39
CA GLY A 23 -2.35 7.85 7.05
C GLY A 23 -3.71 7.14 6.95
N LEU A 24 -4.19 7.03 5.72
CA LEU A 24 -5.36 6.23 5.33
C LEU A 24 -4.93 5.09 4.39
N ARG A 25 -5.78 4.07 4.27
CA ARG A 25 -5.61 3.01 3.26
C ARG A 25 -6.67 3.20 2.20
N LEU A 26 -6.27 3.68 1.03
CA LEU A 26 -7.19 4.02 -0.07
C LEU A 26 -6.91 3.20 -1.34
N ASP A 27 -5.70 2.67 -1.49
CA ASP A 27 -5.26 1.94 -2.69
C ASP A 27 -5.38 0.44 -2.47
N HIS A 28 -6.05 -0.25 -3.40
CA HIS A 28 -6.43 -1.65 -3.25
C HIS A 28 -6.34 -2.42 -4.58
N PHE A 29 -5.91 -3.67 -4.51
CA PHE A 29 -6.14 -4.66 -5.57
C PHE A 29 -7.36 -5.51 -5.19
N LEU A 30 -8.33 -5.55 -6.09
CA LEU A 30 -9.50 -6.43 -5.97
C LEU A 30 -9.33 -7.59 -6.95
N LEU A 31 -9.30 -8.81 -6.42
CA LEU A 31 -9.09 -10.03 -7.21
C LEU A 31 -10.40 -10.81 -7.31
N ASN A 32 -10.62 -11.44 -8.46
CA ASN A 32 -11.67 -12.45 -8.59
C ASN A 32 -11.22 -13.76 -7.91
N LYS A 33 -12.14 -14.74 -7.82
CA LYS A 33 -11.87 -16.02 -7.14
C LYS A 33 -10.69 -16.79 -7.78
N ASN A 34 -10.65 -16.84 -9.10
CA ASN A 34 -9.64 -17.62 -9.82
C ASN A 34 -8.23 -17.05 -9.60
N LEU A 35 -8.06 -15.73 -9.70
CA LEU A 35 -6.75 -15.08 -9.50
C LEU A 35 -6.31 -15.09 -8.03
N ALA A 36 -7.26 -15.08 -7.10
CA ALA A 36 -6.96 -15.11 -5.67
C ALA A 36 -6.22 -16.38 -5.23
N GLU A 37 -6.36 -17.49 -5.95
CA GLU A 37 -5.64 -18.74 -5.68
C GLU A 37 -4.14 -18.64 -5.99
N TYR A 38 -3.76 -17.71 -6.88
CA TYR A 38 -2.39 -17.49 -7.34
C TYR A 38 -1.67 -16.35 -6.60
N LEU A 39 -2.29 -15.77 -5.56
CA LEU A 39 -1.72 -14.65 -4.82
C LEU A 39 -0.66 -15.14 -3.83
N ASP A 40 0.61 -14.84 -4.11
CA ASP A 40 1.73 -15.15 -3.22
C ASP A 40 1.91 -14.15 -2.10
N ALA A 41 1.94 -12.87 -2.48
CA ALA A 41 2.29 -11.79 -1.58
C ALA A 41 1.61 -10.49 -1.98
N ALA A 42 1.46 -9.60 -1.01
CA ALA A 42 0.99 -8.25 -1.20
C ALA A 42 1.76 -7.31 -0.27
N GLY A 43 1.91 -6.06 -0.70
CA GLY A 43 2.82 -5.11 -0.10
C GLY A 43 2.38 -3.66 -0.21
N VAL A 44 2.93 -2.82 0.68
CA VAL A 44 2.98 -1.37 0.49
C VAL A 44 4.42 -0.92 0.69
N ASP A 45 4.99 -0.27 -0.32
CA ASP A 45 6.36 0.25 -0.26
C ASP A 45 6.37 1.64 0.39
N LYS A 46 6.05 1.68 1.69
CA LYS A 46 5.99 2.93 2.49
C LYS A 46 7.30 3.72 2.47
N HIS A 47 8.44 3.07 2.25
CA HIS A 47 9.73 3.76 2.16
C HIS A 47 9.82 4.67 0.92
N VAL A 48 9.15 4.32 -0.19
CA VAL A 48 9.12 5.14 -1.43
C VAL A 48 8.39 6.45 -1.18
N ARG A 49 7.32 6.43 -0.37
CA ARG A 49 6.64 7.65 0.12
C ARG A 49 7.55 8.54 0.98
N GLY A 50 8.67 8.01 1.48
CA GLY A 50 9.66 8.78 2.24
C GLY A 50 10.68 9.52 1.38
N TRP A 51 10.66 9.37 0.05
CA TRP A 51 11.61 10.03 -0.84
C TRP A 51 11.31 11.53 -0.99
N THR A 52 12.33 12.29 -1.39
CA THR A 52 12.21 13.73 -1.66
C THR A 52 11.29 13.99 -2.85
N HIS A 53 10.29 14.87 -2.70
CA HIS A 53 9.27 15.19 -3.71
C HIS A 53 8.47 13.96 -4.23
N SER A 54 8.32 12.92 -3.42
CA SER A 54 7.43 11.80 -3.76
C SER A 54 5.95 12.23 -3.78
N SER A 55 5.10 11.43 -4.42
CA SER A 55 3.64 11.47 -4.22
C SER A 55 3.26 11.33 -2.74
N ASP A 56 2.05 11.74 -2.38
CA ASP A 56 1.38 11.49 -1.10
C ASP A 56 0.90 10.06 -0.94
N HIS A 57 0.88 9.27 -2.02
CA HIS A 57 0.60 7.85 -2.00
C HIS A 57 1.89 7.00 -1.97
N ALA A 58 1.87 5.92 -1.18
CA ALA A 58 2.85 4.84 -1.21
C ALA A 58 2.42 3.78 -2.24
N PRO A 59 3.34 3.28 -3.09
CA PRO A 59 3.02 2.22 -4.04
C PRO A 59 2.50 0.97 -3.33
N VAL A 60 1.43 0.40 -3.88
CA VAL A 60 0.91 -0.91 -3.48
C VAL A 60 1.29 -1.93 -4.54
N TRP A 61 1.60 -3.15 -4.11
CA TRP A 61 1.94 -4.23 -5.04
C TRP A 61 1.35 -5.57 -4.60
N ILE A 62 1.24 -6.48 -5.56
CA ILE A 62 0.96 -7.91 -5.36
C ILE A 62 1.95 -8.73 -6.18
N ASN A 63 2.30 -9.91 -5.69
CA ASN A 63 3.01 -10.93 -6.45
C ASN A 63 2.05 -12.08 -6.76
N ILE A 64 2.03 -12.50 -8.01
CA ILE A 64 1.18 -13.58 -8.53
C ILE A 64 2.09 -14.63 -9.15
N HIS A 65 1.96 -15.89 -8.75
CA HIS A 65 2.60 -17.00 -9.46
C HIS A 65 1.66 -17.56 -10.52
N ILE A 66 2.22 -18.14 -11.58
CA ILE A 66 1.46 -18.79 -12.65
C ILE A 66 2.09 -20.14 -12.96
#